data_AF-A0A522VFF1-F1
#
_entry.id   AF-A0A522VFF1-F1
#
_cell.length_a   1.000
_cell.length_b   1.000
_cell.length_c   1.000
_cell.angle_alpha   90.00
_cell.angle_beta   90.00
_cell.angle_gamma   90.00
#
_symmetry.space_group_name_H-M   'P 1'
#
loop_
_entity.id
_entity.type
_entity.pdbx_description
1 polymer ?
#
loop_
_entity_poly.entity_id
_entity_poly.type
_entity_poly.pdbx_seq_one_letter_code
_entity_poly.pdbx_strand_id
1 'polypeptide(L)'
;MDGMNPDVKAERRALIEEVLSAYPEKAAKKRARHLNVYDEGKPDCGVKSNIKTAPGVMTIRGCAYAGSKGVVFGPLKDMVHISHGPVGCGQYSWSQRRNYYTGTTG
;
A
#
# COMPACT_ATOMS: atom_id res chain seq x y z
N MET A 1 -24.29 -12.10 -1.95
CA MET A 1 -22.84 -12.46 -1.93
C MET A 1 -22.66 -13.36 -3.13
N ASP A 2 -22.63 -12.71 -4.28
CA ASP A 2 -23.06 -13.34 -5.53
C ASP A 2 -21.84 -13.87 -6.28
N GLY A 3 -21.92 -15.17 -6.59
CA GLY A 3 -20.96 -15.89 -7.40
C GLY A 3 -20.68 -15.12 -8.68
N MET A 4 -19.42 -14.71 -8.82
CA MET A 4 -19.03 -13.78 -9.87
C MET A 4 -19.10 -14.46 -11.25
N ASN A 5 -19.97 -13.94 -12.13
CA ASN A 5 -20.22 -14.41 -13.49
C ASN A 5 -18.88 -14.65 -14.25
N PRO A 6 -18.66 -15.83 -14.86
CA PRO A 6 -17.39 -16.19 -15.52
C PRO A 6 -16.91 -15.18 -16.57
N ASP A 7 -17.84 -14.48 -17.23
CA ASP A 7 -17.54 -13.45 -18.22
C ASP A 7 -16.75 -12.27 -17.61
N VAL A 8 -17.15 -11.81 -16.42
CA VAL A 8 -16.50 -10.71 -15.70
C VAL A 8 -15.09 -11.11 -15.22
N LYS A 9 -14.84 -12.40 -14.95
CA LYS A 9 -13.49 -12.88 -14.60
C LYS A 9 -12.56 -12.84 -15.81
N ALA A 10 -13.06 -13.19 -17.00
CA ALA A 10 -12.30 -13.13 -18.24
C ALA A 10 -11.97 -11.67 -18.61
N GLU A 11 -12.97 -10.78 -18.53
CA GLU A 11 -12.80 -9.33 -18.75
C GLU A 11 -11.73 -8.73 -17.82
N ARG A 12 -11.77 -9.05 -16.53
CA ARG A 12 -10.77 -8.55 -15.56
C ARG A 12 -9.36 -9.07 -15.84
N ARG A 13 -9.21 -10.30 -16.37
CA ARG A 13 -7.89 -10.82 -16.77
C ARG A 13 -7.37 -10.08 -17.99
N ALA A 14 -8.22 -9.82 -18.98
CA ALA A 14 -7.86 -9.01 -20.15
C ALA A 14 -7.45 -7.59 -19.76
N LEU A 15 -8.16 -6.95 -18.83
CA LEU A 15 -7.81 -5.64 -18.29
C LEU A 15 -6.43 -5.64 -17.61
N ILE A 16 -6.09 -6.69 -16.86
CA ILE A 16 -4.77 -6.82 -16.22
C ILE A 16 -3.67 -6.90 -17.30
N GLU A 17 -3.89 -7.64 -18.38
CA GLU A 17 -2.94 -7.76 -19.49
C GLU A 17 -2.77 -6.43 -20.24
N GLU A 18 -3.86 -5.73 -20.53
CA GLU A 18 -3.85 -4.39 -21.13
C GLU A 18 -3.01 -3.42 -20.29
N VAL A 19 -3.25 -3.35 -18.98
CA VAL A 19 -2.50 -2.48 -18.07
C VAL A 19 -1.02 -2.88 -17.99
N LEU A 20 -0.71 -4.17 -18.07
CA LEU A 20 0.67 -4.66 -18.03
C LEU A 20 1.44 -4.37 -19.33
N SER A 21 0.76 -4.22 -20.47
CA SER A 21 1.38 -3.92 -21.76
C SER A 21 2.08 -2.54 -21.79
N ALA A 22 1.62 -1.58 -20.97
CA ALA A 22 2.22 -0.27 -20.86
C ALA A 22 3.57 -0.27 -20.10
N TYR A 23 3.91 -1.34 -19.39
CA TYR A 23 5.14 -1.43 -18.61
C TYR A 23 6.29 -2.04 -19.42
N PRO A 24 7.54 -1.62 -19.17
CA PRO A 24 8.72 -2.34 -19.65
C PRO A 24 8.73 -3.79 -19.15
N GLU A 25 9.26 -4.73 -19.93
CA GLU A 25 9.19 -6.19 -19.66
C GLU A 25 9.57 -6.58 -18.22
N LYS A 26 10.64 -5.99 -17.68
CA LYS A 26 11.11 -6.25 -16.31
C LYS A 26 10.09 -5.80 -15.25
N ALA A 27 9.46 -4.65 -15.45
CA ALA A 27 8.44 -4.12 -14.56
C ALA A 27 7.13 -4.91 -14.71
N ALA A 28 6.72 -5.22 -15.94
CA ALA A 28 5.55 -6.05 -16.24
C ALA A 28 5.63 -7.41 -15.55
N LYS A 29 6.75 -8.15 -15.71
CA LYS A 29 6.99 -9.45 -15.05
C LYS A 29 6.98 -9.38 -13.52
N LYS A 30 7.33 -8.23 -12.94
CA LYS A 30 7.28 -8.02 -11.49
C LYS A 30 5.86 -7.67 -11.04
N ARG A 31 5.15 -6.80 -11.77
CA ARG A 31 3.78 -6.33 -11.47
C ARG A 31 2.73 -7.42 -11.67
N ALA A 32 2.88 -8.29 -12.67
CA ALA A 32 1.98 -9.42 -12.92
C ALA A 32 1.79 -10.33 -11.69
N ARG A 33 2.81 -10.47 -10.84
CA ARG A 33 2.73 -11.29 -9.61
C ARG A 33 1.90 -10.65 -8.49
N HIS A 34 1.54 -9.37 -8.62
CA HIS A 34 0.78 -8.61 -7.61
C HIS A 34 -0.67 -8.36 -8.02
N LEU A 35 -1.04 -8.72 -9.25
CA LEU A 35 -2.38 -8.54 -9.80
C LEU A 35 -2.96 -9.92 -10.06
N ASN A 36 -4.14 -10.20 -9.50
CA ASN A 36 -4.86 -11.42 -9.79
C ASN A 36 -6.37 -11.17 -9.65
N VAL A 37 -7.17 -12.04 -10.25
CA VAL A 37 -8.63 -12.04 -10.10
C VAL A 37 -9.00 -13.00 -8.97
N TYR A 38 -9.89 -12.56 -8.09
CA TYR A 38 -10.39 -13.37 -7.00
C TYR A 38 -11.17 -14.58 -7.54
N ASP A 39 -10.83 -15.76 -7.02
CA ASP A 39 -11.51 -17.02 -7.30
C ASP A 39 -12.00 -17.64 -5.98
N GLU A 40 -13.31 -17.82 -5.87
CA GLU A 40 -13.96 -18.48 -4.74
C GLU A 40 -13.42 -19.91 -4.57
N GLY A 41 -13.13 -20.31 -3.32
CA GLY A 41 -12.63 -21.65 -2.98
C GLY A 41 -11.12 -21.82 -2.97
N LYS A 42 -10.32 -20.82 -3.37
CA LYS A 42 -8.87 -20.83 -3.13
C LYS A 42 -8.54 -20.17 -1.78
N PRO A 43 -7.69 -20.80 -0.93
CA PRO A 43 -7.30 -20.24 0.36
C PRO A 43 -6.36 -19.04 0.22
N ASP A 44 -5.67 -18.92 -0.92
CA ASP A 44 -4.78 -17.80 -1.23
C ASP A 44 -5.24 -17.13 -2.53
N CYS A 45 -5.20 -15.79 -2.52
CA CYS A 45 -5.48 -14.94 -3.68
C CYS A 45 -4.39 -15.06 -4.76
N GLY A 46 -3.29 -15.79 -4.51
CA GLY A 46 -2.23 -16.06 -5.49
C GLY A 46 -1.38 -14.83 -5.83
N VAL A 47 -1.47 -13.79 -5.00
CA VAL A 47 -0.74 -12.53 -5.16
C VAL A 47 0.49 -12.52 -4.26
N LYS A 48 1.65 -12.19 -4.83
CA LYS A 48 2.87 -11.95 -4.04
C LYS A 48 2.81 -10.55 -3.43
N SER A 49 2.85 -10.48 -2.11
CA SER A 49 2.89 -9.24 -1.34
C SER A 49 4.25 -9.07 -0.63
N ASN A 50 4.45 -7.94 0.05
CA ASN A 50 5.66 -7.63 0.83
C ASN A 50 7.01 -7.77 0.08
N ILE A 51 7.04 -7.46 -1.22
CA ILE A 51 8.30 -7.35 -1.97
C ILE A 51 8.65 -5.90 -2.27
N LYS A 52 9.93 -5.64 -2.58
CA LYS A 52 10.43 -4.30 -2.92
C LYS A 52 9.65 -3.71 -4.11
N THR A 53 9.32 -2.42 -4.02
CA THR A 53 8.66 -1.69 -5.11
C THR A 53 9.52 -1.69 -6.37
N ALA A 54 8.92 -1.63 -7.56
CA ALA A 54 9.65 -1.29 -8.78
C ALA A 54 9.97 0.23 -8.77
N PRO A 55 11.15 0.66 -9.24
CA PRO A 55 11.48 2.09 -9.32
C PRO A 55 10.62 2.77 -10.41
N GLY A 56 10.26 4.04 -10.19
CA GLY A 56 9.57 4.87 -11.18
C GLY A 56 8.08 4.60 -11.38
N VAL A 57 7.46 3.68 -10.63
CA VAL A 57 6.03 3.31 -10.81
C VAL A 57 5.05 4.07 -9.92
N MET A 58 5.47 5.23 -9.37
CA MET A 58 4.67 6.07 -8.47
C MET A 58 3.92 5.28 -7.38
N THR A 59 4.67 4.56 -6.55
CA THR A 59 4.08 3.74 -5.47
C THR A 59 3.40 4.60 -4.40
N ILE A 60 2.29 4.10 -3.86
CA ILE A 60 1.55 4.73 -2.74
C ILE A 60 2.16 4.33 -1.38
N ARG A 61 3.39 3.79 -1.35
CA ARG A 61 4.01 3.32 -0.12
C ARG A 61 4.73 4.46 0.59
N GLY A 62 4.63 4.50 1.90
CA GLY A 62 5.51 5.30 2.75
C GLY A 62 6.84 4.59 3.05
N CYS A 63 7.54 5.08 4.08
CA CYS A 63 8.79 4.50 4.58
C CYS A 63 8.63 3.94 6.00
N ALA A 64 9.65 3.24 6.50
CA ALA A 64 9.66 2.68 7.84
C ALA A 64 9.49 3.76 8.94
N TYR A 65 10.04 4.97 8.74
CA TYR A 65 9.87 6.09 9.66
C TYR A 65 8.40 6.53 9.78
N ALA A 66 7.66 6.57 8.67
CA ALA A 66 6.23 6.85 8.70
C ALA A 66 5.46 5.79 9.50
N GLY A 67 5.86 4.51 9.38
CA GLY A 67 5.31 3.41 10.15
C GLY A 67 5.63 3.46 11.64
N SER A 68 6.87 3.74 12.02
CA SER A 68 7.25 3.82 13.43
C SER A 68 6.73 5.10 14.09
N LYS A 69 7.26 6.26 13.69
CA LYS A 69 6.93 7.55 14.32
C LYS A 69 5.51 7.98 14.00
N GLY A 70 5.08 7.93 12.75
CA GLY A 70 3.78 8.47 12.33
C GLY A 70 2.58 7.65 12.80
N VAL A 71 2.73 6.32 12.88
CA VAL A 71 1.62 5.40 13.16
C VAL A 71 1.66 4.84 14.58
N VAL A 72 2.77 4.25 15.01
CA VAL A 72 2.84 3.51 16.29
C VAL A 72 3.23 4.40 17.47
N PHE A 73 4.31 5.15 17.35
CA PHE A 73 4.85 5.96 18.45
C PHE A 73 4.15 7.32 18.59
N GLY A 74 3.82 7.97 17.47
CA GLY A 74 3.21 9.31 17.47
C GLY A 74 1.94 9.50 18.31
N PRO A 75 1.05 8.49 18.45
CA PRO A 75 -0.11 8.58 19.35
C PRO A 75 0.22 8.57 20.86
N LEU A 76 1.45 8.28 21.28
CA LEU A 76 1.83 8.27 22.69
C LEU A 76 2.00 9.71 23.19
N LYS A 77 0.92 10.24 23.80
CA LYS A 77 0.77 11.67 24.17
C LYS A 77 1.74 12.17 25.23
N ASP A 78 2.17 11.31 26.15
CA ASP A 78 2.95 11.70 27.32
C ASP A 78 4.47 11.48 27.10
N MET A 79 4.89 11.39 25.83
CA MET A 79 6.29 11.24 25.44
C MET A 79 6.66 12.19 24.30
N VAL A 80 7.90 12.70 24.34
CA VAL A 80 8.45 13.52 23.27
C VAL A 80 9.11 12.63 22.22
N HIS A 81 8.55 12.61 21.01
CA HIS A 81 9.08 11.84 19.88
C HIS A 81 10.00 12.70 19.02
N ILE A 82 11.31 12.61 19.27
CA ILE A 82 12.31 13.36 18.51
C ILE A 82 12.54 12.71 17.15
N SER A 83 12.31 13.47 16.08
CA SER A 83 12.62 13.04 14.72
C SER A 83 14.08 13.37 14.42
N HIS A 84 14.98 12.42 14.69
CA HIS A 84 16.41 12.63 14.48
C HIS A 84 16.78 12.53 13.00
N GLY A 85 17.18 13.65 12.39
CA GLY A 85 17.55 13.76 11.00
C GLY A 85 17.22 15.14 10.43
N PRO A 86 17.25 15.28 9.09
CA PRO A 86 16.86 16.52 8.42
C PRO A 86 15.38 16.90 8.68
N VAL A 87 15.07 18.20 8.53
CA VAL A 87 13.77 18.79 8.87
C VAL A 87 12.56 18.18 8.15
N GLY A 88 12.75 17.64 6.94
CA GLY A 88 11.65 17.20 6.07
C GLY A 88 10.74 16.13 6.69
N CYS A 89 11.32 15.08 7.29
CA CYS A 89 10.54 13.97 7.86
C CYS A 89 9.64 14.43 9.02
N GLY A 90 10.14 15.34 9.87
CA GLY A 90 9.40 15.91 10.98
C GLY A 90 8.24 16.79 10.50
N GLN A 91 8.52 17.68 9.55
CA GLN A 91 7.54 18.65 9.05
C GLN A 91 6.37 17.98 8.32
N TYR A 92 6.64 17.08 7.38
CA TYR A 92 5.57 16.42 6.62
C TYR A 92 4.75 15.43 7.44
N SER A 93 5.26 14.98 8.59
CA SER A 93 4.56 14.08 9.51
C SER A 93 3.94 14.79 10.72
N TRP A 94 3.86 16.13 10.70
CA TRP A 94 3.34 16.91 11.81
C TRP A 94 1.81 17.01 11.73
N SER A 95 1.12 16.40 12.69
CA SER A 95 -0.35 16.50 12.87
C SER A 95 -1.21 16.00 11.70
N GLN A 96 -0.62 15.44 10.64
CA GLN A 96 -1.37 14.96 9.47
C GLN A 96 -2.16 13.68 9.75
N ARG A 97 -1.67 12.84 10.68
CA ARG A 97 -2.39 11.63 11.11
C ARG A 97 -3.27 11.96 12.31
N ARG A 98 -4.59 11.91 12.13
CA ARG A 98 -5.62 12.28 13.12
C ARG A 98 -5.79 11.23 14.23
N ASN A 99 -4.71 10.96 14.96
CA ASN A 99 -4.64 9.91 15.99
C ASN A 99 -5.47 10.22 17.24
N TYR A 100 -5.89 11.48 17.41
CA TYR A 100 -6.65 11.98 18.56
C TYR A 100 -8.07 12.43 18.19
N TYR A 101 -8.61 11.99 17.04
CA TYR A 101 -9.93 12.44 16.59
C TYR A 101 -11.09 11.92 17.45
N THR A 102 -10.92 10.76 18.09
CA THR A 102 -11.88 10.17 19.03
C THR A 102 -11.20 10.00 20.39
N GLY A 103 -11.20 11.05 21.21
CA GLY A 103 -10.58 11.08 22.54
C GLY A 103 -10.39 12.50 23.04
N THR A 104 -9.81 12.67 24.23
CA THR A 104 -9.43 13.99 24.75
C THR A 104 -8.25 14.53 23.95
N THR A 105 -8.49 15.51 23.09
CA THR A 105 -7.42 16.30 22.46
C THR A 105 -6.68 17.06 23.55
N GLY A 106 -5.38 16.78 23.69
CA GLY A 106 -4.48 17.49 24.60
C GLY A 106 -4.11 18.87 24.08
#